data_AF-A0A349U610-F1
#
_entry.id   AF-A0A349U610-F1
#
_cell.length_a   1.000
_cell.length_b   1.000
_cell.length_c   1.000
_cell.angle_alpha   90.00
_cell.angle_beta   90.00
_cell.angle_gamma   90.00
#
_symmetry.space_group_name_H-M   'P 1'
#
loop_
_entity.id
_entity.type
_entity.pdbx_description
1 polymer ?
#
loop_
_entity_poly.entity_id
_entity_poly.type
_entity_poly.pdbx_seq_one_letter_code
_entity_poly.pdbx_strand_id
1 'polypeptide(L)'
;MEGTTALKRPAVISYVPGTPSSCSKCLWGRQDSRDMSRGYCIAYKTSADTVWVRKIKDFHNCTCGRYEYGTPKVVSSMMGHCRGCRVCTCP
;
A
#
# COMPACT_ATOMS: atom_id res chain seq x y z
N MET A 1 -20.13 -16.24 -21.00
CA MET A 1 -19.38 -16.69 -19.81
C MET A 1 -19.04 -15.45 -19.00
N GLU A 2 -19.91 -15.13 -18.04
CA GLU A 2 -19.79 -13.96 -17.18
C GLU A 2 -18.69 -14.23 -16.14
N GLY A 3 -17.49 -13.71 -16.43
CA GLY A 3 -16.40 -13.70 -15.47
C GLY A 3 -16.77 -12.74 -14.35
N THR A 4 -17.03 -13.29 -13.17
CA THR A 4 -17.25 -12.55 -11.93
C THR A 4 -16.05 -11.65 -11.66
N THR A 5 -16.11 -10.39 -12.09
CA THR A 5 -15.21 -9.34 -11.61
C THR A 5 -15.53 -9.14 -10.14
N ALA A 6 -14.87 -9.93 -9.28
CA ALA A 6 -14.76 -9.63 -7.86
C ALA A 6 -14.41 -8.15 -7.76
N LEU A 7 -15.30 -7.34 -7.17
CA LEU A 7 -15.10 -5.92 -6.93
C LEU A 7 -13.80 -5.76 -6.12
N LYS A 8 -12.66 -5.68 -6.81
CA LYS A 8 -11.35 -5.45 -6.21
C LYS A 8 -11.38 -4.01 -5.73
N ARG A 9 -11.84 -3.82 -4.48
CA ARG A 9 -11.89 -2.54 -3.78
C ARG A 9 -10.67 -1.70 -4.13
N PRO A 10 -10.83 -0.40 -4.40
CA PRO A 10 -9.75 0.43 -4.88
C PRO A 10 -8.58 0.43 -3.88
N ALA A 11 -7.36 0.24 -4.38
CA ALA A 11 -6.13 0.36 -3.59
C ALA A 11 -5.73 1.84 -3.41
N VAL A 12 -6.72 2.75 -3.38
CA VAL A 12 -6.51 4.16 -3.10
C VAL A 12 -6.22 4.26 -1.61
N ILE A 13 -5.05 4.79 -1.29
CA ILE A 13 -4.59 4.94 0.09
C ILE A 13 -5.12 6.27 0.60
N SER A 14 -5.81 6.23 1.74
CA SER A 14 -6.38 7.40 2.38
C SER A 14 -5.87 7.51 3.81
N TYR A 15 -5.71 8.75 4.27
CA TYR A 15 -5.39 9.05 5.67
C TYR A 15 -6.66 8.89 6.52
N VAL A 16 -6.61 8.00 7.51
CA VAL A 16 -7.68 7.73 8.48
C VAL A 16 -7.01 7.61 9.86
N PRO A 17 -6.97 8.70 10.65
CA PRO A 17 -6.27 8.72 11.93
C PRO A 17 -6.87 7.69 12.90
N GLY A 18 -6.01 6.94 13.59
CA GLY A 18 -6.45 5.93 14.57
C GLY A 18 -7.14 4.72 13.97
N THR A 19 -7.02 4.49 12.65
CA THR A 19 -7.63 3.32 12.01
C THR A 19 -7.06 2.01 12.56
N PRO A 20 -7.92 1.03 12.93
CA PRO A 20 -7.45 -0.29 13.34
C PRO A 20 -6.82 -1.07 12.17
N SER A 21 -7.12 -0.66 10.93
CA SER A 21 -6.72 -1.30 9.68
C SER A 21 -5.56 -0.57 8.99
N SER A 22 -4.58 -0.13 9.77
CA SER A 22 -3.47 0.68 9.24
C SER A 22 -2.49 -0.14 8.40
N CYS A 23 -1.76 0.52 7.50
CA CYS A 23 -0.73 -0.11 6.68
C CYS A 23 0.36 -0.83 7.51
N SER A 24 0.62 -0.38 8.74
CA SER A 24 1.49 -1.03 9.72
C SER A 24 1.07 -2.44 10.14
N LYS A 25 -0.19 -2.80 9.89
CA LYS A 25 -0.77 -4.12 10.18
C LYS A 25 -1.24 -4.83 8.90
N CYS A 26 -0.77 -4.37 7.74
CA CYS A 26 -1.17 -4.87 6.45
C CYS A 26 -0.13 -5.84 5.88
N LEU A 27 -0.58 -7.00 5.39
CA LEU A 27 0.25 -8.00 4.68
C LEU A 27 1.00 -7.39 3.47
N TRP A 28 0.34 -6.45 2.80
CA TRP A 28 0.84 -5.74 1.62
C TRP A 28 1.75 -4.55 1.95
N GLY A 29 1.86 -4.20 3.23
CA GLY A 29 2.72 -3.12 3.70
C GLY A 29 4.20 -3.51 3.58
N ARG A 30 5.01 -2.54 3.18
CA ARG A 30 6.47 -2.62 3.20
C ARG A 30 7.01 -1.43 3.99
N GLN A 31 7.44 -1.67 5.21
CA GLN A 31 7.95 -0.61 6.08
C GLN A 31 9.36 -0.22 5.63
N ASP A 32 9.66 1.08 5.59
CA ASP A 32 11.00 1.54 5.23
C ASP A 32 11.96 1.28 6.41
N SER A 33 13.08 0.62 6.13
CA SER A 33 14.11 0.31 7.12
C SER A 33 14.84 1.55 7.65
N ARG A 34 14.80 2.67 6.91
CA ARG A 34 15.43 3.94 7.29
C ARG A 34 14.49 4.85 8.08
N ASP A 35 13.18 4.70 7.86
CA ASP A 35 12.15 5.52 8.50
C ASP A 35 10.89 4.69 8.70
N MET A 36 10.71 4.18 9.91
CA MET A 36 9.59 3.31 10.28
C MET A 36 8.22 4.00 10.18
N SER A 37 8.18 5.34 10.15
CA SER A 37 6.94 6.10 9.95
C SER A 37 6.44 6.03 8.50
N ARG A 38 7.33 5.65 7.57
CA ARG A 38 7.08 5.58 6.14
C ARG A 38 7.07 4.15 5.64
N GLY A 39 6.53 3.98 4.45
CA GLY A 39 6.59 2.70 3.78
C GLY A 39 6.03 2.74 2.38
N TYR A 40 5.71 1.55 1.90
CA TYR A 40 5.21 1.32 0.56
C TYR A 40 4.08 0.29 0.59
N CYS A 41 3.11 0.47 -0.30
CA CYS A 41 2.06 -0.49 -0.55
C CYS A 41 2.33 -1.23 -1.86
N ILE A 42 2.22 -2.56 -1.85
CA ILE A 42 2.37 -3.43 -3.02
C ILE A 42 1.07 -4.14 -3.42
N ALA A 43 -0.08 -3.75 -2.85
CA ALA A 43 -1.38 -4.38 -3.12
C ALA A 43 -1.94 -4.07 -4.53
N TYR A 44 -1.33 -3.12 -5.24
CA TYR A 44 -1.71 -2.81 -6.61
C TYR A 44 -0.87 -3.62 -7.59
N LYS A 45 -1.54 -4.51 -8.31
CA LYS A 45 -0.99 -5.27 -9.43
C LYS A 45 -1.79 -4.98 -10.69
N THR A 46 -1.10 -4.84 -11.82
CA THR A 46 -1.75 -4.79 -13.14
C THR A 46 -2.23 -6.17 -13.56
N SER A 47 -3.05 -6.25 -14.61
CA SER A 47 -3.47 -7.52 -15.21
C SER A 47 -2.30 -8.40 -15.69
N ALA A 48 -1.11 -7.79 -15.89
CA ALA A 48 0.14 -8.46 -16.26
C ALA A 48 1.02 -8.83 -15.05
N ASP A 49 0.44 -8.90 -13.84
CA ASP A 49 1.11 -9.14 -12.55
C ASP A 49 2.24 -8.16 -12.16
N THR A 50 2.40 -7.06 -12.91
CA THR A 50 3.36 -6.01 -12.56
C THR A 50 2.90 -5.27 -11.30
N VAL A 51 3.74 -5.25 -10.27
CA VAL A 51 3.47 -4.56 -9.00
C VAL A 51 3.72 -3.06 -9.15
N TRP A 52 2.74 -2.23 -8.80
CA TRP A 52 2.92 -0.78 -8.72
C TRP A 52 3.00 -0.35 -7.28
N VAL A 53 4.22 -0.02 -6.88
CA VAL A 53 4.53 0.40 -5.51
C VAL A 53 3.94 1.80 -5.26
N ARG A 54 3.17 1.97 -4.18
CA ARG A 54 2.68 3.29 -3.74
C ARG A 54 3.40 3.72 -2.49
N LYS A 55 3.92 4.94 -2.46
CA LYS A 55 4.60 5.50 -1.27
C LYS A 55 3.56 5.91 -0.22
N ILE A 56 3.78 5.48 1.01
CA ILE A 56 2.99 5.83 2.19
C ILE A 56 3.86 6.73 3.07
N LYS A 57 3.36 7.92 3.39
CA LYS A 57 4.05 8.87 4.27
C LYS A 57 3.80 8.60 5.75
N ASP A 58 2.60 8.15 6.09
CA ASP A 58 2.21 7.76 7.44
C ASP A 58 1.74 6.30 7.46
N PHE A 59 2.62 5.40 7.88
CA PHE A 59 2.36 3.97 7.86
C PHE A 59 1.36 3.54 8.94
N HIS A 60 1.13 4.37 9.96
CA HIS A 60 0.28 4.05 11.10
C HIS A 60 -1.13 4.62 10.97
N ASN A 61 -1.33 5.67 10.18
CA ASN A 61 -2.64 6.32 9.99
C ASN A 61 -3.20 6.23 8.57
N CYS A 62 -2.55 5.50 7.65
CA CYS A 62 -3.10 5.29 6.31
C CYS A 62 -3.70 3.89 6.15
N THR A 63 -4.78 3.79 5.38
CA THR A 63 -5.46 2.52 5.06
C THR A 63 -6.03 2.55 3.64
N CYS A 64 -6.50 1.40 3.14
CA CYS A 64 -7.16 1.30 1.84
C CYS A 64 -8.19 0.16 1.82
N GLY A 65 -9.01 0.10 0.77
CA GLY A 65 -10.02 -0.94 0.60
C GLY A 65 -9.47 -2.36 0.37
N ARG A 66 -8.15 -2.50 0.13
CA ARG A 66 -7.44 -3.78 0.01
C ARG A 66 -6.64 -4.16 1.26
N TYR A 67 -6.96 -3.54 2.39
CA TYR A 67 -6.35 -3.93 3.65
C TYR A 67 -6.58 -5.42 3.91
N GLU A 68 -5.50 -6.10 4.27
CA GLU A 68 -5.49 -7.49 4.67
C GLU A 68 -4.56 -7.61 5.87
N TYR A 69 -5.07 -8.16 6.97
CA TYR A 69 -4.31 -8.25 8.21
C TYR A 69 -3.06 -9.12 8.02
N GLY A 70 -1.90 -8.61 8.45
CA GLY A 70 -0.64 -9.33 8.36
C GLY A 70 0.55 -8.52 8.86
N THR A 71 1.72 -9.15 8.91
CA THR A 71 2.97 -8.48 9.29
C THR A 71 3.60 -7.85 8.05
N PRO A 72 3.79 -6.51 8.00
CA PRO A 72 4.48 -5.87 6.90
C PRO A 72 5.95 -6.29 6.87
N LYS A 73 6.52 -6.44 5.67
CA LYS A 73 7.96 -6.71 5.54
C LYS A 73 8.74 -5.41 5.63
N VAL A 74 9.91 -5.44 6.26
CA VAL A 74 10.83 -4.28 6.26
C VAL A 74 11.68 -4.32 4.98
N VAL A 75 11.78 -3.19 4.28
CA VAL A 75 12.54 -3.06 3.04
C VAL A 75 13.41 -1.82 3.07
N SER A 76 14.56 -1.85 2.41
CA SER A 76 15.37 -0.64 2.23
C SER A 76 14.74 0.27 1.17
N SER A 77 14.78 1.58 1.42
CA SER A 77 14.21 2.67 0.59
C SER A 77 14.53 2.61 -0.93
N MET A 78 15.49 1.78 -1.36
CA MET A 78 15.84 1.56 -2.77
C MET A 78 14.77 0.83 -3.60
N MET A 79 13.78 0.18 -2.98
CA MET A 79 12.75 -0.61 -3.68
C MET A 79 11.67 0.23 -4.39
N GLY A 80 11.72 1.57 -4.30
CA GLY A 80 10.56 2.44 -4.55
C GLY A 80 10.74 3.56 -5.58
N HIS A 81 11.65 3.46 -6.56
CA HIS A 81 11.75 4.47 -7.63
C HIS A 81 10.59 4.35 -8.63
N CYS A 82 9.39 4.77 -8.23
CA CYS A 82 8.33 5.08 -9.18
C CYS A 82 8.65 6.42 -9.86
N ARG A 83 9.32 6.38 -11.02
CA ARG A 83 9.41 7.54 -11.90
C ARG A 83 7.97 7.93 -12.32
N GLY A 84 7.41 9.00 -11.74
CA GLY A 84 6.23 9.70 -12.27
C GLY A 84 4.85 9.48 -11.62
N CYS A 85 4.70 8.77 -10.49
CA CYS A 85 3.38 8.57 -9.88
C CYS A 85 2.95 9.71 -8.93
N ARG A 86 2.28 10.74 -9.47
CA ARG A 86 1.71 11.88 -8.71
C ARG A 86 0.40 11.58 -7.95
N VAL A 87 -0.21 10.40 -8.06
CA VAL A 87 -1.67 10.27 -7.84
C VAL A 87 -2.10 9.49 -6.59
N CYS A 88 -1.21 8.87 -5.81
CA CYS A 88 -1.65 8.02 -4.68
C CYS A 88 -0.74 8.07 -3.46
N THR A 89 -0.26 9.26 -3.10
CA THR A 89 0.38 9.43 -1.80
C THR A 89 -0.68 9.77 -0.77
N CYS A 90 -0.72 9.03 0.33
CA CYS A 90 -1.31 9.55 1.56
C CYS A 90 -0.64 10.91 1.87
N PRO A 91 -1.41 11.96 2.20
CA PRO A 91 -0.88 13.32 2.41
C PRO A 91 0.29 13.36 3.38
#